data_AF-A0A8B8LKX3-F1
#
_entry.id   AF-A0A8B8LKX3-F1
#
_cell.length_a   1.000
_cell.length_b   1.000
_cell.length_c   1.000
_cell.angle_alpha   90.00
_cell.angle_beta   90.00
_cell.angle_gamma   90.00
#
_symmetry.space_group_name_H-M   'P 1'
#
loop_
_entity.id
_entity.type
_entity.pdbx_description
1 polymer ?
#
loop_
_entity_poly.entity_id
_entity_poly.type
_entity_poly.pdbx_seq_one_letter_code
_entity_poly.pdbx_strand_id
1 'polypeptide(L)'
;MDRLRPRNKVVFSGFMNSEIEKMEKLLREPKGQSLSKEFYQKLATSFNRSSARAGKPIIKWTEIQNWFQTRLQDSPQVPNCELMFPKGLGCKEGDMMIDPSEMEFEARSSKDGAWYDVEAFLAHRFLSSGEAEVHVRFIGFGAEEDEWVNIKNSVRERSVPLENKECSNLKVGDPVLCFQERRDQAIYYDAHILEIQRRMHDIRGCRCLILIRYDHDNSEERVHLRRLCRRPRS
;
A
#
# COMPACT_ATOMS: atom_id res chain seq x y z
N MET A 1 21.44 42.12 10.96
CA MET A 1 22.18 41.13 11.78
C MET A 1 21.34 40.97 13.03
N ASP A 2 20.62 39.88 13.22
CA ASP A 2 21.19 38.61 13.69
C ASP A 2 20.56 37.37 13.04
N ARG A 3 21.42 36.44 12.63
CA ARG A 3 21.06 35.12 12.12
C ARG A 3 20.74 34.21 13.30
N LEU A 4 19.47 33.91 13.54
CA LEU A 4 19.10 32.82 14.44
C LEU A 4 19.54 31.49 13.81
N ARG A 5 20.40 30.77 14.54
CA ARG A 5 20.95 29.46 14.17
C ARG A 5 19.83 28.47 13.82
N PRO A 6 19.94 27.70 12.73
CA PRO A 6 19.05 26.57 12.52
C PRO A 6 19.26 25.57 13.66
N ARG A 7 18.17 25.14 14.29
CA ARG A 7 18.18 23.96 15.18
C ARG A 7 18.52 22.75 14.31
N ASN A 8 19.78 22.32 14.34
CA ASN A 8 20.14 20.95 14.00
C ASN A 8 19.47 20.06 15.06
N LYS A 9 18.24 19.61 14.76
CA LYS A 9 17.61 18.54 15.52
C LYS A 9 18.39 17.28 15.13
N VAL A 10 19.50 17.04 15.82
CA VAL A 10 20.12 15.71 15.82
C VAL A 10 19.07 14.82 16.45
N VAL A 11 18.30 14.12 15.61
CA VAL A 11 17.41 13.05 16.04
C VAL A 11 18.31 12.11 16.82
N PHE A 12 18.06 12.01 18.13
CA PHE A 12 18.89 11.24 19.05
C PHE A 12 18.74 9.76 18.68
N SER A 13 19.56 9.32 17.74
CA SER A 13 19.64 7.92 17.35
C SER A 13 20.54 7.24 18.37
N GLY A 14 20.11 6.16 19.02
CA GLY A 14 20.89 5.40 20.01
C GLY A 14 22.20 4.78 19.48
N PHE A 15 22.68 5.20 18.31
CA PHE A 15 23.92 4.84 17.66
C PHE A 15 25.07 5.75 18.10
N MET A 16 26.25 5.17 18.22
CA MET A 16 27.50 5.88 18.44
C MET A 16 27.96 6.55 17.16
N ASN A 17 28.73 7.64 17.26
CA ASN A 17 29.23 8.36 16.08
C ASN A 17 30.00 7.44 15.10
N SER A 18 30.77 6.48 15.62
CA SER A 18 31.49 5.50 14.79
C SER A 18 30.57 4.50 14.08
N GLU A 19 29.37 4.25 14.60
CA GLU A 19 28.34 3.42 13.96
C GLU A 19 27.62 4.22 12.87
N ILE A 20 27.32 5.49 13.16
CA ILE A 20 26.75 6.45 12.20
C ILE A 20 27.69 6.65 11.01
N GLU A 21 28.98 6.91 11.25
CA GLU A 21 29.99 7.07 10.18
C GLU A 21 30.09 5.83 9.28
N LYS A 22 30.02 4.62 9.87
CA LYS A 22 29.99 3.36 9.11
C LYS A 22 28.73 3.22 8.27
N MET A 23 27.55 3.53 8.83
CA MET A 23 26.29 3.49 8.08
C MET A 23 26.25 4.55 6.98
N GLU A 24 26.76 5.76 7.22
CA GLU A 24 26.87 6.82 6.20
C GLU A 24 27.90 6.49 5.11
N LYS A 25 28.94 5.72 5.43
CA LYS A 25 29.87 5.19 4.41
C LYS A 25 29.18 4.15 3.53
N LEU A 26 28.38 3.25 4.12
CA LEU A 26 27.60 2.24 3.39
C LEU A 26 26.52 2.85 2.48
N LEU A 27 25.98 4.03 2.83
CA LEU A 27 25.09 4.80 1.95
C LEU A 27 25.81 5.43 0.76
N ARG A 28 27.10 5.75 0.88
CA ARG A 28 27.90 6.44 -0.14
C ARG A 28 28.58 5.50 -1.13
N GLU A 29 28.68 4.20 -0.84
CA GLU A 29 29.32 3.22 -1.72
C GLU A 29 28.27 2.52 -2.62
N PRO A 30 28.21 2.83 -3.93
CA PRO A 30 27.38 2.09 -4.87
C PRO A 30 28.06 0.77 -5.22
N LYS A 31 28.02 -0.20 -4.31
CA LYS A 31 28.48 -1.57 -4.59
C LYS A 31 27.41 -2.58 -4.23
N GLY A 32 26.42 -2.72 -5.12
CA GLY A 32 25.65 -3.95 -5.39
C GLY A 32 25.08 -4.77 -4.21
N GLN A 33 25.10 -4.26 -2.98
CA GLN A 33 24.64 -4.97 -1.80
C GLN A 33 23.16 -4.63 -1.64
N SER A 34 22.31 -5.61 -1.90
CA SER A 34 20.88 -5.50 -1.64
C SER A 34 20.69 -5.11 -0.16
N LEU A 35 19.95 -4.02 0.08
CA LEU A 35 19.52 -3.58 1.40
C LEU A 35 18.45 -4.55 1.97
N SER A 36 18.85 -5.81 2.15
CA SER A 36 17.98 -6.90 2.58
C SER A 36 17.96 -7.02 4.10
N LYS A 37 17.00 -7.78 4.62
CA LYS A 37 16.91 -8.09 6.06
C LYS A 37 18.20 -8.71 6.59
N GLU A 38 18.84 -9.59 5.81
CA GLU A 38 20.10 -10.23 6.16
C GLU A 38 21.25 -9.22 6.25
N PHE A 39 21.23 -8.16 5.41
CA PHE A 39 22.20 -7.08 5.48
C PHE A 39 22.08 -6.32 6.81
N TYR A 40 20.86 -5.90 7.18
CA TYR A 40 20.62 -5.19 8.45
C TYR A 40 20.93 -6.07 9.67
N GLN A 41 20.63 -7.37 9.59
CA GLN A 41 20.96 -8.34 10.65
C GLN A 41 22.47 -8.54 10.80
N LYS A 42 23.21 -8.67 9.68
CA LYS A 42 24.68 -8.74 9.70
C LYS A 42 25.29 -7.47 10.28
N LEU A 43 24.76 -6.30 9.92
CA LEU A 43 25.24 -5.02 10.41
C LEU A 43 24.97 -4.83 11.90
N ALA A 44 23.77 -5.18 12.38
CA ALA A 44 23.43 -5.18 13.80
C ALA A 44 24.32 -6.15 14.60
N THR A 45 24.55 -7.35 14.06
CA THR A 45 25.43 -8.34 14.69
C THR A 45 26.86 -7.81 14.79
N SER A 46 27.35 -7.12 13.75
CA SER A 46 28.68 -6.49 13.75
C SER A 46 28.80 -5.37 14.79
N PHE A 47 27.80 -4.50 14.90
CA PHE A 47 27.79 -3.42 15.89
C PHE A 47 27.70 -3.94 17.34
N ASN A 48 26.87 -4.95 17.59
CA ASN A 48 26.74 -5.53 18.93
C ASN A 48 27.96 -6.34 19.38
N ARG A 49 28.78 -6.85 18.43
CA ARG A 49 30.05 -7.52 18.72
C ARG A 49 31.23 -6.56 18.93
N SER A 50 31.03 -5.26 18.71
CA SER A 50 32.07 -4.24 18.88
C SER A 50 32.34 -3.99 20.37
N SER A 51 33.62 -3.99 20.76
CA SER A 51 34.04 -3.62 22.13
C SER A 51 33.65 -2.19 22.51
N ALA A 52 33.39 -1.32 21.53
CA ALA A 52 32.93 0.05 21.74
C ALA A 52 31.52 0.14 22.37
N ARG A 53 30.74 -0.95 22.37
CA ARG A 53 29.38 -1.01 22.96
C ARG A 53 29.30 -1.75 24.29
N ALA A 54 30.42 -2.06 24.94
CA ALA A 54 30.40 -2.69 26.26
C ALA A 54 29.52 -1.89 27.25
N GLY A 55 28.47 -2.52 27.78
CA GLY A 55 27.49 -1.90 28.69
C GLY A 55 26.35 -1.10 28.05
N LYS A 56 26.19 -1.13 26.72
CA LYS A 56 25.10 -0.42 26.00
C LYS A 56 23.96 -1.36 25.55
N PRO A 57 22.72 -0.85 25.39
CA PRO A 57 21.58 -1.64 24.90
C PRO A 57 21.84 -2.22 23.51
N ILE A 58 21.46 -3.48 23.27
CA ILE A 58 21.61 -4.19 21.99
C ILE A 58 20.90 -3.41 20.86
N ILE A 59 21.61 -3.14 19.77
CA ILE A 59 21.00 -2.61 18.53
C ILE A 59 20.23 -3.74 17.85
N LYS A 60 18.96 -3.50 17.58
CA LYS A 60 18.14 -4.36 16.72
C LYS A 60 18.37 -3.98 15.26
N TRP A 61 18.31 -4.96 14.37
CA TRP A 61 18.42 -4.74 12.93
C TRP A 61 17.33 -3.78 12.40
N THR A 62 16.16 -3.74 13.04
CA THR A 62 15.07 -2.82 12.73
C THR A 62 15.43 -1.35 12.97
N GLU A 63 16.25 -1.06 14.00
CA GLU A 63 16.70 0.32 14.28
C GLU A 63 17.65 0.81 13.18
N ILE A 64 18.51 -0.08 12.68
CA ILE A 64 19.41 0.21 11.55
C ILE A 64 18.60 0.42 10.28
N GLN A 65 17.61 -0.43 10.01
CA GLN A 65 16.74 -0.28 8.85
C GLN A 65 16.02 1.07 8.85
N ASN A 66 15.42 1.45 9.97
CA ASN A 66 14.75 2.74 10.11
C ASN A 66 15.73 3.90 9.88
N TRP A 67 16.95 3.81 10.41
CA TRP A 67 17.98 4.82 10.20
C TRP A 67 18.34 5.01 8.71
N PHE A 68 18.51 3.92 7.96
CA PHE A 68 18.78 3.98 6.52
C PHE A 68 17.60 4.58 5.74
N GLN A 69 16.37 4.20 6.07
CA GLN A 69 15.16 4.72 5.43
C GLN A 69 15.00 6.23 5.66
N THR A 70 15.22 6.70 6.89
CA THR A 70 15.16 8.14 7.21
C THR A 70 16.24 8.93 6.47
N ARG A 71 17.46 8.40 6.33
CA ARG A 71 18.56 9.11 5.64
C ARG A 71 18.46 9.12 4.12
N LEU A 72 17.82 8.11 3.52
CA LEU A 72 17.48 8.12 2.09
C LEU A 72 16.38 9.15 1.77
N GLN A 73 15.52 9.48 2.75
CA GLN A 73 14.50 10.52 2.62
C GLN A 73 15.05 11.96 2.78
N ASP A 74 16.20 12.15 3.45
CA ASP A 74 16.78 13.46 3.82
C ASP A 74 17.86 14.03 2.86
N SER A 75 18.04 13.46 1.66
CA SER A 75 19.07 13.94 0.71
C SER A 75 18.65 15.24 -0.03
N PRO A 76 19.45 16.33 -0.02
CA PRO A 76 19.13 17.56 -0.74
C PRO A 76 19.33 17.41 -2.27
N GLN A 77 18.24 17.69 -2.99
CA GLN A 77 17.99 17.72 -4.44
C GLN A 77 19.03 18.41 -5.33
N VAL A 78 19.18 17.94 -6.59
CA VAL A 78 18.89 18.67 -7.87
C VAL A 78 18.76 17.68 -9.06
N PRO A 79 18.02 17.94 -10.17
CA PRO A 79 16.74 18.62 -10.37
C PRO A 79 15.67 17.80 -11.13
N ASN A 80 14.41 18.08 -10.78
CA ASN A 80 13.22 18.29 -11.61
C ASN A 80 12.81 17.26 -12.70
N CYS A 81 11.69 16.59 -12.44
CA CYS A 81 10.53 16.68 -13.33
C CYS A 81 9.26 16.84 -12.48
N GLU A 82 8.73 18.05 -12.53
CA GLU A 82 7.44 18.49 -12.03
C GLU A 82 6.31 17.53 -12.43
N LEU A 83 5.58 17.02 -11.45
CA LEU A 83 4.15 16.77 -11.61
C LEU A 83 3.41 17.56 -10.54
N MET A 84 2.75 18.61 -11.01
CA MET A 84 1.92 19.50 -10.24
C MET A 84 0.71 18.76 -9.67
N PHE A 85 0.55 18.84 -8.35
CA PHE A 85 -0.74 18.76 -7.70
C PHE A 85 -1.48 20.08 -7.95
N PRO A 86 -2.71 20.10 -8.47
CA PRO A 86 -3.54 21.30 -8.41
C PRO A 86 -3.90 21.58 -6.95
N LYS A 87 -3.35 22.67 -6.40
CA LYS A 87 -3.82 23.26 -5.15
C LYS A 87 -5.19 23.89 -5.38
N GLY A 88 -6.17 23.53 -4.54
CA GLY A 88 -7.33 24.39 -4.30
C GLY A 88 -8.53 23.69 -3.69
N LEU A 89 -8.58 23.55 -2.37
CA LEU A 89 -9.55 24.22 -1.47
C LEU A 89 -9.39 23.66 -0.04
N GLY A 90 -9.43 24.55 0.95
CA GLY A 90 -9.00 24.28 2.33
C GLY A 90 -9.75 23.17 3.06
N CYS A 91 -8.99 22.31 3.73
CA CYS A 91 -9.53 21.37 4.71
C CYS A 91 -9.91 22.12 5.99
N LYS A 92 -11.17 21.97 6.40
CA LYS A 92 -11.59 22.24 7.77
C LYS A 92 -11.10 21.10 8.67
N GLU A 93 -10.74 21.45 9.90
CA GLU A 93 -10.37 20.52 10.98
C GLU A 93 -11.31 19.32 11.08
N GLY A 94 -10.73 18.11 11.11
CA GLY A 94 -11.46 16.90 11.47
C GLY A 94 -11.00 15.58 10.85
N ASP A 95 -9.89 15.52 10.11
CA ASP A 95 -9.48 14.26 9.48
C ASP A 95 -8.45 13.51 10.33
N MET A 96 -8.84 12.34 10.83
CA MET A 96 -7.95 11.43 11.54
C MET A 96 -6.95 10.88 10.51
N MET A 97 -5.66 11.22 10.65
CA MET A 97 -4.61 10.58 9.84
C MET A 97 -4.69 9.06 10.03
N ILE A 98 -5.12 8.34 8.99
CA ILE A 98 -5.02 6.88 8.93
C ILE A 98 -3.52 6.56 8.88
N ASP A 99 -3.06 5.71 9.81
CA ASP A 99 -1.68 5.26 9.86
C ASP A 99 -1.33 4.56 8.53
N PRO A 100 -0.24 4.93 7.83
CA PRO A 100 0.21 4.21 6.64
C PRO A 100 0.41 2.70 6.83
N SER A 101 0.55 2.24 8.07
CA SER A 101 0.62 0.81 8.43
C SER A 101 -0.74 0.08 8.43
N GLU A 102 -1.87 0.79 8.37
CA GLU A 102 -3.22 0.22 8.33
C GLU A 102 -3.77 0.09 6.90
N MET A 103 -3.05 0.60 5.89
CA MET A 103 -3.53 0.56 4.51
C MET A 103 -3.36 -0.83 3.90
N GLU A 104 -4.48 -1.44 3.53
CA GLU A 104 -4.55 -2.71 2.82
C GLU A 104 -4.76 -2.49 1.33
N PHE A 105 -4.13 -3.32 0.52
CA PHE A 105 -4.16 -3.20 -0.94
C PHE A 105 -4.75 -4.45 -1.58
N GLU A 106 -5.38 -4.24 -2.73
CA GLU A 106 -5.76 -5.28 -3.67
C GLU A 106 -5.10 -5.00 -5.02
N ALA A 107 -4.77 -6.06 -5.75
CA ALA A 107 -4.18 -5.98 -7.07
C ALA A 107 -4.92 -6.86 -8.07
N ARG A 108 -4.94 -6.40 -9.32
CA ARG A 108 -5.60 -7.08 -10.42
C ARG A 108 -4.63 -8.06 -11.09
N SER A 109 -4.96 -9.35 -11.08
CA SER A 109 -4.16 -10.36 -11.79
C SER A 109 -4.32 -10.22 -13.29
N SER A 110 -3.21 -10.42 -13.99
CA SER A 110 -3.16 -10.43 -15.45
C SER A 110 -3.72 -11.73 -16.06
N LYS A 111 -3.82 -12.81 -15.27
CA LYS A 111 -4.21 -14.14 -15.74
C LYS A 111 -5.72 -14.27 -15.97
N ASP A 112 -6.51 -13.72 -15.06
CA ASP A 112 -7.97 -13.87 -15.03
C ASP A 112 -8.72 -12.53 -14.95
N GLY A 113 -7.99 -11.42 -14.80
CA GLY A 113 -8.56 -10.08 -14.71
C GLY A 113 -9.25 -9.78 -13.37
N ALA A 114 -9.09 -10.63 -12.37
CA ALA A 114 -9.71 -10.50 -11.06
C ALA A 114 -8.87 -9.74 -10.05
N TRP A 115 -9.51 -9.25 -8.99
CA TRP A 115 -8.86 -8.58 -7.87
C TRP A 115 -8.60 -9.53 -6.71
N TYR A 116 -7.39 -9.48 -6.18
CA TYR A 116 -6.92 -10.28 -5.05
C TYR A 116 -6.25 -9.39 -4.02
N ASP A 117 -6.38 -9.76 -2.76
CA ASP A 117 -5.69 -9.08 -1.68
C ASP A 117 -4.18 -9.25 -1.78
N VAL A 118 -3.45 -8.14 -1.60
CA VAL A 118 -1.98 -8.14 -1.60
C VAL A 118 -1.48 -8.46 -0.19
N GLU A 119 -0.67 -9.50 -0.09
CA GLU A 119 0.08 -9.84 1.13
C GLU A 119 1.33 -8.96 1.25
N ALA A 120 2.10 -8.84 0.16
CA ALA A 120 3.35 -8.10 0.15
C ALA A 120 3.72 -7.55 -1.22
N PHE A 121 4.34 -6.36 -1.21
CA PHE A 121 5.07 -5.83 -2.36
C PHE A 121 6.53 -6.27 -2.26
N LEU A 122 6.97 -7.11 -3.19
CA LEU A 122 8.28 -7.77 -3.16
C LEU A 122 9.37 -6.92 -3.85
N ALA A 123 9.01 -6.26 -4.95
CA ALA A 123 9.92 -5.44 -5.74
C ALA A 123 9.15 -4.40 -6.57
N HIS A 124 9.86 -3.45 -7.16
CA HIS A 124 9.32 -2.52 -8.15
C HIS A 124 10.29 -2.41 -9.34
N ARG A 125 9.77 -2.04 -10.50
CA ARG A 125 10.55 -1.76 -11.71
C ARG A 125 9.94 -0.63 -12.52
N PHE A 126 10.77 0.02 -13.32
CA PHE A 126 10.33 0.98 -14.32
C PHE A 126 10.61 0.40 -15.70
N LEU A 127 9.60 0.38 -16.55
CA LEU A 127 9.73 0.00 -17.95
C LEU A 127 10.32 1.17 -18.75
N SER A 128 10.90 0.87 -19.91
CA SER A 128 11.39 1.90 -20.84
C SER A 128 10.26 2.80 -21.36
N SER A 129 9.01 2.35 -21.29
CA SER A 129 7.80 3.14 -21.56
C SER A 129 7.53 4.25 -20.52
N GLY A 130 8.22 4.23 -19.37
CA GLY A 130 7.97 5.11 -18.24
C GLY A 130 6.90 4.59 -17.28
N GLU A 131 6.36 3.40 -17.54
CA GLU A 131 5.40 2.75 -16.65
C GLU A 131 6.10 2.12 -15.44
N ALA A 132 5.43 2.18 -14.30
CA ALA A 132 5.92 1.61 -13.05
C ALA A 132 5.11 0.34 -12.72
N GLU A 133 5.82 -0.73 -12.41
CA GLU A 133 5.24 -2.00 -12.02
C GLU A 133 5.79 -2.45 -10.67
N VAL A 134 4.98 -3.19 -9.93
CA VAL A 134 5.32 -3.81 -8.66
C VAL A 134 5.16 -5.32 -8.77
N HIS A 135 6.05 -6.05 -8.11
CA HIS A 135 5.96 -7.49 -7.95
C HIS A 135 5.16 -7.78 -6.69
N VAL A 136 3.97 -8.36 -6.84
CA VAL A 136 3.03 -8.58 -5.74
C VAL A 136 2.97 -10.06 -5.37
N ARG A 137 2.82 -10.33 -4.07
CA ARG A 137 2.35 -11.61 -3.54
C ARG A 137 0.90 -11.48 -3.10
N PHE A 138 0.06 -12.40 -3.53
CA PHE A 138 -1.35 -12.43 -3.16
C PHE A 138 -1.58 -13.25 -1.88
N ILE A 139 -2.55 -12.85 -1.06
CA ILE A 139 -2.93 -13.60 0.14
C ILE A 139 -3.44 -14.99 -0.25
N GLY A 140 -2.90 -16.03 0.40
CA GLY A 140 -3.32 -17.42 0.19
C GLY A 140 -2.65 -18.12 -0.99
N PHE A 141 -1.77 -17.44 -1.73
CA PHE A 141 -1.02 -18.01 -2.84
C PHE A 141 0.49 -18.07 -2.55
N GLY A 142 1.19 -19.02 -3.17
CA GLY A 142 2.63 -19.16 -3.03
C GLY A 142 3.42 -18.29 -4.02
N ALA A 143 4.75 -18.37 -3.94
CA ALA A 143 5.65 -17.58 -4.77
C ALA A 143 5.53 -17.88 -6.27
N GLU A 144 4.97 -19.03 -6.63
CA GLU A 144 4.66 -19.44 -7.99
C GLU A 144 3.57 -18.59 -8.66
N GLU A 145 2.73 -17.94 -7.86
CA GLU A 145 1.65 -17.07 -8.33
C GLU A 145 1.99 -15.57 -8.23
N ASP A 146 3.21 -15.21 -7.80
CA ASP A 146 3.65 -13.82 -7.73
C ASP A 146 3.59 -13.17 -9.14
N GLU A 147 3.12 -11.93 -9.22
CA GLU A 147 2.91 -11.23 -10.50
C GLU A 147 3.51 -9.83 -10.53
N TRP A 148 4.04 -9.43 -11.68
CA TRP A 148 4.33 -8.03 -11.98
C TRP A 148 3.06 -7.34 -12.46
N VAL A 149 2.59 -6.36 -11.70
CA VAL A 149 1.37 -5.59 -11.99
C VAL A 149 1.67 -4.11 -12.09
N ASN A 150 0.97 -3.41 -12.98
CA ASN A 150 1.15 -1.97 -13.17
C ASN A 150 0.46 -1.18 -12.05
N ILE A 151 1.21 -0.25 -11.44
CA ILE A 151 0.77 0.48 -10.24
C ILE A 151 -0.45 1.35 -10.53
N LYS A 152 -0.52 1.96 -11.72
CA LYS A 152 -1.56 2.95 -12.03
C LYS A 152 -2.93 2.33 -12.28
N ASN A 153 -2.96 1.13 -12.84
CA ASN A 153 -4.21 0.52 -13.32
C ASN A 153 -4.58 -0.78 -12.58
N SER A 154 -3.63 -1.41 -11.88
CA SER A 154 -3.78 -2.77 -11.34
C SER A 154 -3.46 -2.87 -9.86
N VAL A 155 -3.24 -1.75 -9.16
CA VAL A 155 -3.07 -1.70 -7.71
C VAL A 155 -3.93 -0.59 -7.14
N ARG A 156 -4.65 -0.88 -6.05
CA ARG A 156 -5.48 0.11 -5.37
C ARG A 156 -5.70 -0.29 -3.92
N GLU A 157 -6.16 0.66 -3.11
CA GLU A 157 -6.62 0.37 -1.76
C GLU A 157 -7.77 -0.65 -1.79
N ARG A 158 -7.75 -1.58 -0.83
CA ARG A 158 -8.70 -2.67 -0.68
C ARG A 158 -10.14 -2.15 -0.62
N SER A 159 -11.02 -2.81 -1.36
CA SER A 159 -12.44 -2.49 -1.37
C SER A 159 -13.08 -2.85 -0.03
N VAL A 160 -14.00 -2.00 0.44
CA VAL A 160 -14.62 -2.15 1.76
C VAL A 160 -15.95 -2.88 1.64
N PRO A 161 -16.18 -4.00 2.36
CA PRO A 161 -17.47 -4.66 2.40
C PRO A 161 -18.60 -3.72 2.85
N LEU A 162 -19.77 -3.85 2.23
CA LEU A 162 -20.93 -3.02 2.56
C LEU A 162 -21.74 -3.58 3.72
N GLU A 163 -22.05 -2.74 4.70
CA GLU A 163 -22.98 -3.08 5.77
C GLU A 163 -24.44 -3.06 5.29
N ASN A 164 -25.31 -3.82 5.97
CA ASN A 164 -26.74 -3.93 5.63
C ASN A 164 -27.48 -2.59 5.49
N LYS A 165 -27.05 -1.55 6.23
CA LYS A 165 -27.65 -0.20 6.21
C LYS A 165 -27.13 0.65 5.06
N GLU A 166 -25.97 0.34 4.51
CA GLU A 166 -25.28 1.15 3.49
C GLU A 166 -25.87 0.97 2.08
N CYS A 167 -26.84 0.06 1.88
CA CYS A 167 -27.52 -0.06 0.60
C CYS A 167 -28.19 1.24 0.15
N SER A 168 -28.58 2.12 1.07
CA SER A 168 -29.13 3.44 0.76
C SER A 168 -28.14 4.35 0.03
N ASN A 169 -26.85 4.12 0.25
CA ASN A 169 -25.77 4.96 -0.26
C ASN A 169 -25.39 4.62 -1.70
N LEU A 170 -25.74 3.41 -2.16
CA LEU A 170 -25.51 2.96 -3.53
C LEU A 170 -26.42 3.69 -4.52
N LYS A 171 -25.84 4.04 -5.67
CA LYS A 171 -26.50 4.67 -6.81
C LYS A 171 -26.21 3.90 -8.10
N VAL A 172 -27.10 4.08 -9.07
CA VAL A 172 -26.86 3.59 -10.43
C VAL A 172 -25.64 4.31 -11.01
N GLY A 173 -24.74 3.54 -11.63
CA GLY A 173 -23.46 3.99 -12.15
C GLY A 173 -22.29 3.86 -11.16
N ASP A 174 -22.53 3.54 -9.88
CA ASP A 174 -21.44 3.39 -8.92
C ASP A 174 -20.53 2.20 -9.29
N PRO A 175 -19.19 2.38 -9.21
CA PRO A 175 -18.25 1.28 -9.34
C PRO A 175 -18.24 0.46 -8.06
N VAL A 176 -18.33 -0.86 -8.21
CA VAL A 176 -18.35 -1.82 -7.11
C VAL A 176 -17.44 -3.01 -7.44
N LEU A 177 -16.83 -3.58 -6.39
CA LEU A 177 -16.18 -4.87 -6.50
C LEU A 177 -17.19 -5.95 -6.13
N CYS A 178 -17.45 -6.89 -7.03
CA CYS A 178 -18.42 -7.96 -6.81
C CYS A 178 -17.74 -9.32 -6.65
N PHE A 179 -18.07 -10.00 -5.56
CA PHE A 179 -17.75 -11.41 -5.34
C PHE A 179 -18.61 -12.29 -6.26
N GLN A 180 -17.97 -13.04 -7.16
CA GLN A 180 -18.60 -14.04 -8.00
C GLN A 180 -18.21 -15.44 -7.53
N GLU A 181 -19.23 -16.19 -7.10
CA GLU A 181 -19.08 -17.59 -6.67
C GLU A 181 -19.64 -18.51 -7.75
N ARG A 182 -18.75 -19.29 -8.37
CA ARG A 182 -19.05 -20.41 -9.28
C ARG A 182 -18.64 -21.72 -8.59
N ARG A 183 -18.97 -22.86 -9.20
CA ARG A 183 -18.75 -24.19 -8.60
C ARG A 183 -17.34 -24.41 -8.04
N ASP A 184 -16.33 -23.91 -8.73
CA ASP A 184 -14.91 -24.11 -8.40
C ASP A 184 -14.12 -22.80 -8.26
N GLN A 185 -14.80 -21.64 -8.25
CA GLN A 185 -14.15 -20.33 -8.26
C GLN A 185 -14.90 -19.33 -7.37
N ALA A 186 -14.16 -18.64 -6.52
CA ALA A 186 -14.64 -17.59 -5.61
C ALA A 186 -13.76 -16.36 -5.81
N ILE A 187 -14.16 -15.49 -6.74
CA ILE A 187 -13.29 -14.47 -7.33
C ILE A 187 -13.97 -13.10 -7.31
N TYR A 188 -13.20 -12.02 -7.20
CA TYR A 188 -13.71 -10.66 -7.18
C TYR A 188 -13.45 -9.94 -8.51
N TYR A 189 -14.50 -9.31 -9.07
CA TYR A 189 -14.43 -8.54 -10.31
C TYR A 189 -15.01 -7.15 -10.14
N ASP A 190 -14.45 -6.19 -10.86
CA ASP A 190 -15.07 -4.87 -11.01
C ASP A 190 -16.37 -4.97 -11.82
N ALA A 191 -17.34 -4.19 -11.38
CA ALA A 191 -18.65 -4.07 -11.99
C ALA A 191 -19.24 -2.69 -11.74
N HIS A 192 -20.24 -2.33 -12.54
CA HIS A 192 -21.02 -1.11 -12.37
C HIS A 192 -22.49 -1.43 -12.07
N ILE A 193 -23.10 -0.66 -11.17
CA ILE A 193 -24.52 -0.80 -10.86
C ILE A 193 -25.37 -0.28 -12.01
N LEU A 194 -26.25 -1.11 -12.57
CA LEU A 194 -27.23 -0.73 -13.59
C LEU A 194 -28.59 -0.39 -13.00
N GLU A 195 -29.03 -1.12 -11.97
CA GLU A 195 -30.36 -0.96 -11.37
C GLU A 195 -30.33 -1.34 -9.88
N ILE A 196 -31.12 -0.65 -9.06
CA ILE A 196 -31.27 -0.97 -7.63
C ILE A 196 -32.76 -1.15 -7.32
N GLN A 197 -33.17 -2.40 -7.07
CA GLN A 197 -34.50 -2.74 -6.60
C GLN A 197 -34.51 -2.73 -5.07
N ARG A 198 -34.95 -1.61 -4.49
CA ARG A 198 -35.02 -1.43 -3.03
C ARG A 198 -36.19 -2.21 -2.45
N ARG A 199 -35.92 -2.98 -1.40
CA ARG A 199 -36.94 -3.74 -0.66
C ARG A 199 -36.91 -3.35 0.82
N MET A 200 -38.03 -3.50 1.50
CA MET A 200 -38.09 -3.30 2.96
C MET A 200 -37.23 -4.35 3.68
N HIS A 201 -36.35 -3.90 4.55
CA HIS A 201 -35.51 -4.74 5.41
C HIS A 201 -35.07 -3.99 6.66
N ASP A 202 -34.51 -4.73 7.63
CA ASP A 202 -33.95 -4.16 8.85
C ASP A 202 -32.43 -4.30 8.88
N ILE A 203 -31.84 -4.04 10.06
CA ILE A 203 -30.40 -4.08 10.28
C ILE A 203 -29.80 -5.50 10.18
N ARG A 204 -30.64 -6.55 10.23
CA ARG A 204 -30.19 -7.96 10.23
C ARG A 204 -29.78 -8.43 8.84
N GLY A 205 -30.27 -7.80 7.77
CA GLY A 205 -29.93 -8.22 6.42
C GLY A 205 -30.57 -7.36 5.35
N CYS A 206 -29.76 -6.85 4.41
CA CYS A 206 -30.28 -6.17 3.24
C CYS A 206 -31.00 -7.15 2.29
N ARG A 207 -32.20 -6.79 1.86
CA ARG A 207 -33.01 -7.57 0.89
C ARG A 207 -33.08 -6.95 -0.50
N CYS A 208 -32.34 -5.87 -0.74
CA CYS A 208 -32.30 -5.24 -2.06
C CYS A 208 -31.72 -6.20 -3.10
N LEU A 209 -32.20 -6.08 -4.34
CA LEU A 209 -31.62 -6.74 -5.51
C LEU A 209 -30.95 -5.67 -6.37
N ILE A 210 -29.68 -5.89 -6.69
CA ILE A 210 -28.85 -4.93 -7.40
C ILE A 210 -28.43 -5.60 -8.70
N LEU A 211 -28.82 -5.01 -9.83
CA LEU A 211 -28.34 -5.44 -11.14
C LEU A 211 -26.99 -4.78 -11.38
N ILE A 212 -25.98 -5.59 -11.63
CA ILE A 212 -24.63 -5.14 -11.97
C ILE A 212 -24.26 -5.61 -13.38
N ARG A 213 -23.31 -4.90 -14.00
CA ARG A 213 -22.62 -5.35 -15.21
C ARG A 213 -21.14 -5.46 -14.91
N TYR A 214 -20.56 -6.62 -15.20
CA TYR A 214 -19.14 -6.86 -15.02
C TYR A 214 -18.30 -6.19 -16.10
N ASP A 215 -17.17 -5.62 -15.70
CA ASP A 215 -16.30 -4.86 -16.62
C ASP A 215 -15.47 -5.78 -17.54
N HIS A 216 -15.24 -7.03 -17.13
CA HIS A 216 -14.37 -7.96 -17.84
C HIS A 216 -15.06 -8.64 -19.04
N ASP A 217 -16.36 -8.94 -18.95
CA ASP A 217 -17.11 -9.67 -19.98
C ASP A 217 -18.45 -9.03 -20.37
N ASN A 218 -18.82 -7.90 -19.78
CA ASN A 218 -20.11 -7.22 -19.94
C ASN A 218 -21.33 -8.07 -19.55
N SER A 219 -21.14 -9.18 -18.85
CA SER A 219 -22.26 -9.98 -18.34
C SER A 219 -23.00 -9.24 -17.24
N GLU A 220 -24.32 -9.46 -17.18
CA GLU A 220 -25.18 -8.83 -16.20
C GLU A 220 -25.66 -9.85 -15.18
N GLU A 221 -25.62 -9.50 -13.89
CA GLU A 221 -26.03 -10.38 -12.81
C GLU A 221 -26.83 -9.60 -11.76
N ARG A 222 -27.88 -10.23 -11.21
CA ARG A 222 -28.59 -9.70 -10.05
C ARG A 222 -27.98 -10.27 -8.77
N VAL A 223 -27.42 -9.39 -7.96
CA VAL A 223 -26.72 -9.76 -6.72
C VAL A 223 -27.33 -9.08 -5.49
N HIS A 224 -27.03 -9.65 -4.33
CA HIS A 224 -27.36 -9.06 -3.03
C HIS A 224 -26.21 -8.20 -2.52
N LEU A 225 -26.53 -7.25 -1.63
CA LEU A 225 -25.55 -6.32 -1.05
C LEU A 225 -24.30 -7.02 -0.48
N ARG A 226 -24.46 -8.18 0.16
CA ARG A 226 -23.36 -8.95 0.77
C ARG A 226 -22.26 -9.39 -0.21
N ARG A 227 -22.54 -9.39 -1.51
CA ARG A 227 -21.58 -9.73 -2.57
C ARG A 227 -20.84 -8.51 -3.11
N LEU A 228 -21.15 -7.31 -2.62
CA LEU A 228 -20.60 -6.06 -3.12
C LEU A 228 -19.70 -5.42 -2.06
N CYS A 229 -18.56 -4.94 -2.52
CA CYS A 229 -17.69 -4.05 -1.78
C CYS A 229 -17.68 -2.70 -2.49
N ARG A 230 -17.64 -1.62 -1.71
CA ARG A 230 -17.49 -0.27 -2.23
C ARG A 230 -16.01 0.07 -2.37
N ARG A 231 -15.70 0.92 -3.35
CA ARG A 231 -14.39 1.57 -3.41
C ARG A 231 -14.22 2.52 -2.19
N PRO A 232 -13.02 2.61 -1.60
CA PRO A 232 -12.71 3.64 -0.60
C PRO A 232 -12.98 5.04 -1.17
N ARG A 233 -13.36 5.97 -0.29
CA ARG A 233 -13.56 7.36 -0.69
C ARG A 233 -12.19 8.03 -0.71
N SER A 234 -11.80 8.53 -1.89
CA SER A 234 -10.61 9.38 -2.04
C SER A 234 -10.83 10.78 -1.46
#